data_AF-A0A6J2YWL6-F1
#
_entry.id   AF-A0A6J2YWL6-F1
#
_cell.length_a   1.000
_cell.length_b   1.000
_cell.length_c   1.000
_cell.angle_alpha   90.00
_cell.angle_beta   90.00
_cell.angle_gamma   90.00
#
_symmetry.space_group_name_H-M   'P 1'
#
loop_
_entity.id
_entity.type
_entity.pdbx_description
1 polymer ?
#
loop_
_entity_poly.entity_id
_entity_poly.type
_entity_poly.pdbx_seq_one_letter_code
_entity_poly.pdbx_strand_id
1 'polypeptide(L)'
;MGDFNTKIGRGRVVDVIGEHGLGQQELQTSHSRDKGDINIEWEKIKDTILEIGNKELGCKNEKKKNEWMTDEIIELMRLRREAKTTENNRYKSIHREIQKKVKETKEHWLNEKCTEIEQLQKVHDSFNIHKKVKEITGNYKKRNTTGGR
;
A
#
# COMPACT_ATOMS: atom_id res chain seq x y z
N MET A 1 -43.31 -28.10 17.81
CA MET A 1 -42.30 -27.37 18.61
C MET A 1 -42.94 -26.03 18.96
N GLY A 2 -43.61 -25.81 20.08
CA GLY A 2 -43.46 -26.39 21.41
C GLY A 2 -42.97 -25.28 22.33
N ASP A 3 -43.84 -24.29 22.58
CA ASP A 3 -43.57 -23.10 23.40
C ASP A 3 -43.28 -23.50 24.84
N PHE A 4 -42.07 -23.22 25.33
CA PHE A 4 -41.74 -23.31 26.76
C PHE A 4 -42.10 -22.00 27.45
N ASN A 5 -43.41 -21.72 27.52
CA ASN A 5 -43.97 -20.71 28.39
C ASN A 5 -44.40 -21.38 29.71
N THR A 6 -43.46 -21.62 30.61
CA THR A 6 -43.78 -22.07 31.97
C THR A 6 -43.93 -20.88 32.89
N LYS A 7 -45.19 -20.64 33.24
CA LYS A 7 -45.71 -19.68 34.20
C LYS A 7 -45.12 -19.84 35.62
N ILE A 8 -44.77 -18.68 36.18
CA ILE A 8 -45.07 -18.19 37.52
C ILE A 8 -44.31 -18.82 38.71
N GLY A 9 -43.49 -17.97 39.35
CA GLY A 9 -43.23 -18.00 40.78
C GLY A 9 -43.37 -16.58 41.35
N ARG A 10 -44.43 -16.35 42.13
CA ARG A 10 -44.63 -15.10 42.90
C ARG A 10 -43.67 -15.09 44.09
N GLY A 11 -43.15 -13.93 44.46
CA GLY A 11 -42.48 -13.73 45.74
C GLY A 11 -41.90 -12.32 45.87
N ARG A 12 -42.67 -11.40 46.45
CA ARG A 12 -42.18 -10.10 46.93
C ARG A 12 -41.95 -10.26 48.43
N VAL A 13 -40.72 -10.06 48.90
CA VAL A 13 -40.34 -9.87 50.32
C VAL A 13 -39.30 -8.74 50.31
N VAL A 14 -39.73 -7.48 50.35
CA VAL A 14 -39.69 -6.56 51.52
C VAL A 14 -38.56 -6.83 52.53
N ASP A 15 -37.69 -5.83 52.66
CA ASP A 15 -36.95 -5.45 53.87
C ASP A 15 -36.37 -6.57 54.73
N VAL A 16 -35.18 -7.04 54.35
CA VAL A 16 -34.23 -7.58 55.33
C VAL A 16 -32.97 -6.74 55.26
N ILE A 17 -33.06 -5.55 55.87
CA ILE A 17 -31.90 -4.75 56.26
C ILE A 17 -31.24 -5.53 57.41
N GLY A 18 -30.14 -6.21 57.12
CA GLY A 18 -29.30 -6.82 58.16
C GLY A 18 -28.69 -5.77 59.07
N GLU A 19 -28.60 -6.07 60.37
CA GLU A 19 -28.27 -5.17 61.50
C GLU A 19 -26.85 -4.56 61.52
N HIS A 20 -26.06 -4.71 60.46
CA HIS A 20 -24.74 -4.09 60.38
C HIS A 20 -24.62 -3.25 59.12
N GLY A 21 -24.92 -1.96 59.28
CA GLY A 21 -24.67 -0.94 58.27
C GLY A 21 -23.20 -0.88 57.91
N LEU A 22 -22.87 -1.26 56.69
CA LEU A 22 -21.60 -0.96 56.05
C LEU A 22 -21.86 -0.52 54.61
N GLY A 23 -21.83 0.81 54.43
CA GLY A 23 -21.31 1.51 53.26
C GLY A 23 -21.89 1.19 51.89
N GLN A 24 -22.58 2.17 51.30
CA GLN A 24 -22.59 2.34 49.85
C GLN A 24 -21.15 2.45 49.36
N GLN A 25 -20.61 1.38 48.76
CA GLN A 25 -19.49 1.52 47.83
C GLN A 25 -20.07 1.48 46.42
N GLU A 26 -20.30 2.67 45.88
CA GLU A 26 -20.30 2.88 44.44
C GLU A 26 -18.97 2.34 43.90
N LEU A 27 -19.01 1.20 43.21
CA LEU A 27 -17.96 0.85 42.26
C LEU A 27 -18.05 1.85 41.12
N GLN A 28 -17.39 2.99 41.29
CA GLN A 28 -17.09 3.91 40.21
C GLN A 28 -16.17 3.18 39.24
N THR A 29 -16.77 2.57 38.22
CA THR A 29 -16.08 2.21 36.99
C THR A 29 -15.69 3.49 36.26
N SER A 30 -14.61 4.11 36.70
CA SER A 30 -13.93 5.19 35.98
C SER A 30 -12.77 4.61 35.17
N HIS A 31 -13.07 3.67 34.27
CA HIS A 31 -12.13 3.35 33.19
C HIS A 31 -12.47 4.24 32.00
N SER A 32 -12.03 5.49 32.09
CA SER A 32 -11.96 6.42 30.97
C SER A 32 -11.01 5.79 29.94
N ARG A 33 -11.58 5.01 29.01
CA ARG A 33 -10.87 4.43 27.88
C ARG A 33 -10.37 5.58 27.01
N ASP A 34 -9.11 5.91 27.21
CA ASP A 34 -8.38 6.85 26.40
C ASP A 34 -8.25 6.24 24.99
N LYS A 35 -9.15 6.65 24.08
CA LYS A 35 -9.17 6.14 22.70
C LYS A 35 -7.89 6.50 21.94
N GLY A 36 -7.13 7.48 22.43
CA GLY A 36 -5.82 7.85 21.89
C GLY A 36 -4.77 6.75 22.10
N ASP A 37 -4.81 6.07 23.24
CA ASP A 37 -3.79 5.09 23.65
C ASP A 37 -3.87 3.81 22.80
N ILE A 38 -5.08 3.31 22.55
CA ILE A 38 -5.29 2.11 21.71
C ILE A 38 -4.80 2.34 20.28
N ASN A 39 -5.02 3.54 19.73
CA ASN A 39 -4.60 3.84 18.36
C ASN A 39 -3.07 3.96 18.26
N ILE A 40 -2.44 4.55 19.27
CA ILE A 40 -0.98 4.66 19.36
C ILE A 40 -0.36 3.26 19.52
N GLU A 41 -0.93 2.42 20.38
CA GLU A 41 -0.46 1.05 20.58
C GLU A 41 -0.65 0.19 19.32
N TRP A 42 -1.75 0.41 18.59
CA TRP A 42 -1.99 -0.24 17.31
C TRP A 42 -0.98 0.17 16.23
N GLU A 43 -0.62 1.45 16.13
CA GLU A 43 0.41 1.89 15.19
C GLU A 43 1.79 1.33 15.56
N LYS A 44 2.15 1.22 16.85
CA LYS A 44 3.40 0.55 17.26
C LYS A 44 3.43 -0.92 16.86
N ILE A 45 2.33 -1.66 17.07
CA ILE A 45 2.23 -3.07 16.67
C ILE A 45 2.38 -3.19 15.15
N LYS A 46 1.73 -2.31 14.40
CA LYS A 46 1.82 -2.28 12.94
C LYS A 46 3.24 -1.97 12.46
N ASP A 47 3.91 -1.00 13.07
CA ASP A 47 5.29 -0.62 12.72
C ASP A 47 6.27 -1.76 13.01
N THR A 48 6.15 -2.44 14.15
CA THR A 48 7.02 -3.60 14.47
C THR A 48 6.83 -4.76 13.50
N ILE A 49 5.58 -5.05 13.11
CA ILE A 49 5.28 -6.10 12.11
C ILE A 49 5.86 -5.72 10.74
N LEU A 50 5.73 -4.44 10.34
CA LEU A 50 6.29 -3.95 9.08
C LEU A 50 7.82 -3.99 9.10
N GLU A 51 8.45 -3.60 10.21
CA GLU A 51 9.91 -3.61 10.38
C GLU A 51 10.48 -5.04 10.29
N ILE A 52 9.87 -5.98 11.02
CA ILE A 52 10.26 -7.40 10.96
C ILE A 52 10.01 -7.97 9.56
N GLY A 53 8.87 -7.66 8.96
CA GLY A 53 8.55 -8.07 7.59
C GLY A 53 9.57 -7.55 6.57
N ASN A 54 9.96 -6.28 6.67
CA ASN A 54 10.94 -5.66 5.78
C ASN A 54 12.35 -6.22 5.99
N LYS A 55 12.71 -6.52 7.24
CA LYS A 55 14.01 -7.09 7.63
C LYS A 55 14.19 -8.53 7.17
N GLU A 56 13.17 -9.37 7.35
CA GLU A 56 13.26 -10.81 7.08
C GLU A 56 12.92 -11.17 5.63
N LEU A 57 11.91 -10.52 5.03
CA LEU A 57 11.49 -10.85 3.67
C LEU A 57 12.24 -10.06 2.61
N GLY A 58 12.99 -9.02 3.03
CA GLY A 58 13.38 -7.90 2.19
C GLY A 58 12.13 -7.18 1.68
N CYS A 59 12.09 -5.86 1.73
CA CYS A 59 11.13 -5.14 0.90
C CYS A 59 11.29 -5.70 -0.52
N LYS A 60 10.29 -6.46 -1.01
CA LYS A 60 10.25 -6.88 -2.41
C LYS A 60 10.15 -5.57 -3.16
N ASN A 61 11.32 -5.06 -3.55
CA ASN A 61 11.51 -3.77 -4.18
C ASN A 61 10.31 -3.51 -5.06
N GLU A 62 9.59 -2.41 -4.81
CA GLU A 62 8.58 -1.94 -5.75
C GLU A 62 9.20 -2.12 -7.12
N LYS A 63 8.65 -3.03 -7.93
CA LYS A 63 9.24 -3.41 -9.21
C LYS A 63 9.64 -2.11 -9.87
N LYS A 64 10.94 -1.90 -10.14
CA LYS A 64 11.49 -0.62 -10.59
C LYS A 64 10.49 -0.02 -11.56
N LYS A 65 9.71 0.97 -11.08
CA LYS A 65 8.78 1.69 -11.96
C LYS A 65 9.69 2.14 -13.09
N ASN A 66 9.30 1.82 -14.33
CA ASN A 66 10.17 2.10 -15.47
C ASN A 66 10.67 3.54 -15.32
N GLU A 67 11.95 3.81 -15.60
CA GLU A 67 12.58 5.10 -15.26
C GLU A 67 11.83 6.32 -15.85
N TRP A 68 11.09 6.11 -16.94
CA TRP A 68 10.22 7.09 -17.58
C TRP A 68 8.82 7.25 -16.92
N MET A 69 8.49 6.56 -15.82
CA MET A 69 7.14 6.55 -15.25
C MET A 69 7.02 7.58 -14.12
N THR A 70 6.37 8.70 -14.41
CA THR A 70 6.09 9.77 -13.44
C THR A 70 4.92 9.45 -12.51
N ASP A 71 4.91 10.03 -11.30
CA ASP A 71 3.83 9.88 -10.31
C ASP A 71 2.46 10.32 -10.85
N GLU A 72 2.42 11.30 -11.74
CA GLU A 72 1.21 11.74 -12.43
C GLU A 72 0.54 10.62 -13.25
N ILE A 73 1.34 9.81 -13.96
CA ILE A 73 0.84 8.67 -14.74
C ILE A 73 0.28 7.60 -13.79
N ILE A 74 0.93 7.41 -12.64
CA ILE A 74 0.50 6.45 -11.63
C ILE A 74 -0.84 6.86 -11.03
N GLU A 75 -1.03 8.15 -10.73
CA GLU A 75 -2.29 8.67 -10.22
C GLU A 75 -3.40 8.60 -11.28
N LEU A 76 -3.11 8.93 -12.55
CA LEU A 76 -4.08 8.74 -13.63
C LEU A 76 -4.48 7.26 -13.78
N MET A 77 -3.55 6.32 -13.61
CA MET A 77 -3.86 4.88 -13.58
C MET A 77 -4.72 4.48 -12.36
N ARG A 78 -4.62 5.19 -11.24
CA ARG A 78 -5.48 5.01 -10.05
C ARG A 78 -6.89 5.52 -10.35
N LEU A 79 -7.01 6.75 -10.85
CA LEU A 79 -8.28 7.36 -11.26
C LEU A 79 -8.99 6.55 -12.35
N ARG A 80 -8.25 5.97 -13.31
CA ARG A 80 -8.80 5.06 -14.31
C ARG A 80 -9.39 3.79 -13.69
N ARG A 81 -8.77 3.25 -12.63
CA ARG A 81 -9.28 2.06 -11.93
C ARG A 81 -10.60 2.36 -11.23
N GLU A 82 -10.72 3.54 -10.62
CA GLU A 82 -11.96 4.01 -9.99
C GLU A 82 -13.06 4.29 -11.03
N ALA A 83 -12.71 4.89 -12.17
CA ALA A 83 -13.66 5.25 -13.23
C ALA A 83 -14.26 4.04 -13.98
N LYS A 84 -13.69 2.83 -13.86
CA LYS A 84 -14.24 1.61 -14.50
C LYS A 84 -15.65 1.26 -14.01
N THR A 85 -15.96 1.59 -12.77
CA THR A 85 -17.22 1.18 -12.12
C THR A 85 -18.37 2.15 -12.39
N THR A 86 -18.07 3.42 -12.69
CA THR A 86 -19.08 4.50 -12.67
C THR A 86 -19.35 5.07 -14.07
N GLU A 87 -18.33 5.40 -14.86
CA GLU A 87 -18.49 6.29 -16.03
C GLU A 87 -17.62 5.90 -17.23
N ASN A 88 -18.24 5.35 -18.30
CA ASN A 88 -17.54 4.91 -19.51
C ASN A 88 -16.82 6.06 -20.25
N ASN A 89 -17.46 7.24 -20.34
CA ASN A 89 -16.85 8.39 -21.02
C ASN A 89 -15.65 8.93 -20.26
N ARG A 90 -15.74 9.03 -18.92
CA ARG A 90 -14.61 9.42 -18.07
C ARG A 90 -13.45 8.43 -18.15
N TYR A 91 -13.75 7.13 -18.17
CA TYR A 91 -12.73 6.09 -18.39
C TYR A 91 -11.98 6.28 -19.72
N LYS A 92 -12.70 6.53 -20.83
CA LYS A 92 -12.10 6.74 -22.15
C LYS A 92 -11.21 7.98 -22.19
N SER A 93 -11.67 9.09 -21.59
CA SER A 93 -10.89 10.33 -21.51
C SER A 93 -9.60 10.14 -20.71
N ILE A 94 -9.69 9.57 -19.50
CA ILE A 94 -8.50 9.29 -18.67
C ILE A 94 -7.57 8.30 -19.39
N HIS A 95 -8.11 7.30 -20.09
CA HIS A 95 -7.27 6.36 -20.84
C HIS A 95 -6.47 7.04 -21.96
N ARG A 96 -7.09 7.95 -22.72
CA ARG A 96 -6.41 8.74 -23.76
C ARG A 96 -5.33 9.63 -23.16
N GLU A 97 -5.64 10.27 -22.03
CA GLU A 97 -4.69 11.12 -21.31
C GLU A 97 -3.47 10.32 -20.81
N ILE A 98 -3.69 9.14 -20.23
CA ILE A 98 -2.62 8.21 -19.87
C ILE A 98 -1.77 7.86 -21.09
N GLN A 99 -2.39 7.51 -22.23
CA GLN A 99 -1.64 7.15 -23.43
C GLN A 99 -0.79 8.32 -23.94
N LYS A 100 -1.34 9.53 -23.95
CA LYS A 100 -0.62 10.74 -24.32
C LYS A 100 0.57 10.98 -23.39
N LYS A 101 0.35 10.97 -22.08
CA LYS A 101 1.40 11.21 -21.08
C LYS A 101 2.48 10.14 -21.12
N VAL A 102 2.10 8.87 -21.28
CA VAL A 102 3.05 7.76 -21.47
C VAL A 102 3.91 7.96 -22.72
N LYS A 103 3.31 8.40 -23.83
CA LYS A 103 4.04 8.68 -25.06
C LYS A 103 5.04 9.82 -24.85
N GLU A 104 4.58 10.96 -24.35
CA GLU A 104 5.42 12.15 -24.08
C GLU A 104 6.57 11.82 -23.13
N THR A 105 6.30 11.10 -22.04
CA THR A 105 7.33 10.81 -21.03
C THR A 105 8.35 9.79 -21.55
N LYS A 106 7.92 8.81 -22.35
CA LYS A 106 8.84 7.89 -23.03
C LYS A 106 9.71 8.60 -24.07
N GLU A 107 9.13 9.50 -24.85
CA GLU A 107 9.85 10.29 -25.84
C GLU A 107 10.88 11.20 -25.15
N HIS A 108 10.51 11.84 -24.05
CA HIS A 108 11.44 12.64 -23.24
C HIS A 108 12.60 11.80 -22.72
N TRP A 109 12.32 10.67 -22.07
CA TRP A 109 13.36 9.79 -21.54
C TRP A 109 14.29 9.25 -22.63
N LEU A 110 13.74 8.87 -23.80
CA LEU A 110 14.56 8.45 -24.94
C LEU A 110 15.42 9.58 -25.48
N ASN A 111 14.87 10.80 -25.59
CA ASN A 111 15.64 11.96 -26.02
C ASN A 111 16.78 12.28 -25.06
N GLU A 112 16.53 12.27 -23.75
CA GLU A 112 17.60 12.45 -22.75
C GLU A 112 18.70 11.41 -22.94
N LYS A 113 18.35 10.14 -23.13
CA LYS A 113 19.31 9.08 -23.39
C LYS A 113 20.07 9.26 -24.70
N CYS A 114 19.43 9.72 -25.77
CA CYS A 114 20.10 10.07 -27.02
C CYS A 114 21.10 11.21 -26.82
N THR A 115 20.71 12.29 -26.12
CA THR A 115 21.64 13.39 -25.82
C THR A 115 22.83 12.93 -24.99
N GLU A 116 22.62 11.99 -24.06
CA GLU A 116 23.68 11.38 -23.24
C GLU A 116 24.69 10.61 -24.11
N ILE A 117 24.22 9.96 -25.17
CA ILE A 117 25.05 9.23 -26.14
C ILE A 117 25.79 10.19 -27.06
N GLU A 118 25.12 11.23 -27.57
CA GLU A 118 25.74 12.26 -28.41
C GLU A 118 26.87 12.99 -27.68
N GLN A 119 26.72 13.24 -26.38
CA GLN A 119 27.78 13.80 -25.54
C GLN A 119 28.99 12.86 -25.45
N LEU A 120 28.76 11.57 -25.21
CA LEU A 120 29.85 10.58 -25.22
C LEU A 120 30.52 10.48 -26.59
N GLN A 121 29.75 10.63 -27.67
CA GLN A 121 30.27 10.63 -29.04
C GLN A 121 31.21 11.82 -29.28
N LYS A 122 30.88 13.00 -28.76
CA LYS A 122 31.78 14.17 -28.79
C LYS A 122 33.10 13.95 -28.05
N VAL A 123 33.08 13.14 -26.99
CA VAL A 123 34.27 12.76 -26.20
C VAL A 123 35.00 11.55 -26.81
N HIS A 124 34.50 10.99 -27.91
CA HIS A 124 35.02 9.79 -28.59
C HIS A 124 35.10 8.54 -27.69
N ASP A 125 34.22 8.43 -26.70
CA ASP A 125 34.16 7.27 -25.81
C ASP A 125 33.27 6.17 -26.39
N SER A 126 33.80 5.48 -27.40
CA SER A 126 33.11 4.38 -28.10
C SER A 126 32.69 3.24 -27.16
N PHE A 127 33.44 3.00 -26.08
CA PHE A 127 33.14 1.94 -25.12
C PHE A 127 31.87 2.26 -24.32
N ASN A 128 31.78 3.47 -23.75
CA ASN A 128 30.60 3.86 -22.98
C ASN A 128 29.36 4.07 -23.86
N ILE A 129 29.51 4.47 -25.13
CA ILE A 129 28.40 4.51 -26.10
C ILE A 129 27.81 3.11 -26.28
N HIS A 130 28.65 2.12 -26.60
CA HIS A 130 28.21 0.74 -26.77
C HIS A 130 27.55 0.18 -25.50
N LYS A 131 28.06 0.54 -24.32
CA LYS A 131 27.46 0.16 -23.03
C LYS A 131 26.07 0.77 -22.85
N LYS A 132 25.90 2.08 -23.03
CA LYS A 132 24.60 2.76 -22.88
C LYS A 132 23.56 2.29 -23.89
N VAL A 133 23.93 2.14 -25.16
CA VAL A 133 23.03 1.59 -26.21
C VAL A 133 22.54 0.20 -25.82
N LYS A 134 23.43 -0.64 -25.29
CA LYS A 134 23.11 -2.00 -24.87
C LYS A 134 22.19 -2.03 -23.64
N GLU A 135 22.34 -1.10 -22.72
CA GLU A 135 21.47 -0.92 -21.55
C GLU A 135 20.05 -0.47 -21.97
N ILE A 136 19.94 0.51 -22.88
CA ILE A 136 18.66 1.04 -23.35
C ILE A 136 17.88 0.00 -24.17
N THR A 137 18.56 -0.72 -25.07
CA THR A 137 17.91 -1.68 -25.97
C THR A 137 17.55 -2.99 -25.25
N GLY A 138 18.15 -3.28 -24.08
CA GLY A 138 17.82 -4.44 -23.27
C GLY A 138 18.19 -5.80 -23.89
N ASN A 139 18.86 -5.82 -25.05
CA ASN A 139 19.24 -7.03 -25.78
C ASN A 139 20.34 -7.86 -25.10
N TYR A 140 20.80 -7.49 -23.90
CA TYR A 140 21.75 -8.29 -23.15
C TYR A 140 21.03 -9.42 -22.40
N LYS A 141 20.84 -10.56 -23.08
CA LYS A 141 20.51 -11.82 -22.41
C LYS A 141 21.73 -12.23 -21.57
N LYS A 142 21.62 -12.13 -20.24
CA LYS A 142 22.58 -12.76 -19.32
C LYS A 142 22.58 -14.25 -19.67
N ARG A 143 23.71 -14.80 -20.15
CA ARG A 143 23.83 -16.25 -20.32
C ARG A 143 23.77 -16.82 -18.90
N ASN A 144 22.68 -17.47 -18.55
CA ASN A 144 22.65 -18.30 -17.36
C ASN A 144 23.67 -19.40 -17.64
N THR A 145 24.82 -19.34 -16.99
CA THR A 145 25.83 -20.40 -16.97
C THR A 145 25.26 -21.55 -16.14
N THR A 146 24.26 -22.24 -16.70
CA THR A 146 23.79 -23.53 -16.22
C THR A 146 24.21 -24.52 -17.30
N GLY A 147 25.39 -25.11 -17.12
CA GLY A 147 25.95 -26.07 -18.05
C GLY A 147 27.36 -26.51 -17.68
N GLY A 148 27.44 -27.58 -16.89
CA GLY A 148 28.47 -28.62 -16.97
C GLY A 148 29.84 -28.32 -16.38
N ARG A 149 30.14 -28.89 -15.21
CA ARG A 149 30.80 -30.20 -15.09
C ARG A 149 30.57 -30.77 -13.69
#